data_AF-X6LVN9-F1
#
_entry.id   AF-X6LVN9-F1
#
_cell.length_a   1.000
_cell.length_b   1.000
_cell.length_c   1.000
_cell.angle_alpha   90.00
_cell.angle_beta   90.00
_cell.angle_gamma   90.00
#
_symmetry.space_group_name_H-M   'P 1'
#
loop_
_entity.id
_entity.type
_entity.pdbx_description
1 polymer ?
#
loop_
_entity_poly.entity_id
_entity_poly.type
_entity_poly.pdbx_seq_one_letter_code
_entity_poly.pdbx_strand_id
1 'polypeptide(L)' 'MGGGTIDAACLKFLEDGIMSETHHRDGLKIGGIAVDQAFEALLSDIFGDSVIHDFQEKFQIKQKLHFFILFVQTPKNK' A
#
# COMPACT_ATOMS: atom_id res chain seq x y z
N MET A 1 -5.49 10.21 1.86
CA MET A 1 -4.51 9.09 1.81
C MET A 1 -4.64 8.40 0.47
N GLY A 2 -3.54 8.26 -0.26
CA GLY A 2 -3.51 7.58 -1.56
C GLY A 2 -2.76 6.25 -1.51
N GLY A 3 -2.73 5.55 -2.64
CA GLY A 3 -1.98 4.30 -2.78
C GLY A 3 -0.46 4.49 -2.72
N GLY A 4 0.08 5.61 -3.20
CA GLY A 4 1.52 5.90 -3.15
C GLY A 4 1.93 6.77 -1.96
N THR A 5 1.23 7.90 -1.80
CA THR A 5 1.60 8.93 -0.83
C THR A 5 0.48 9.23 0.16
N ILE A 6 0.90 9.66 1.34
CA ILE A 6 0.04 10.33 2.32
C ILE A 6 0.46 11.79 2.35
N ASP A 7 -0.47 12.64 1.95
CA ASP A 7 -0.32 14.10 1.92
C ASP A 7 -1.18 14.71 3.04
N ALA A 8 -0.63 15.68 3.76
CA ALA A 8 -1.33 16.41 4.80
C ALA A 8 -1.04 17.91 4.62
N ALA A 9 -2.10 18.70 4.47
CA ALA A 9 -2.02 20.15 4.27
C ALA A 9 -2.82 20.87 5.36
N CYS A 10 -2.28 22.00 5.85
CA CYS A 10 -3.00 22.91 6.73
C CYS A 10 -3.53 24.09 5.91
N LEU A 11 -4.85 24.23 5.86
CA LEU A 11 -5.53 25.19 5.00
C LEU A 11 -6.19 26.26 5.87
N LYS A 12 -5.93 27.53 5.55
CA LYS A 12 -6.60 28.68 6.15
C LYS A 12 -7.64 29.21 5.16
N PHE A 13 -8.86 29.42 5.66
CA PHE A 13 -9.91 30.10 4.92
C PHE A 13 -9.82 31.60 5.20
N LEU A 14 -9.81 32.40 4.14
CA LEU A 14 -9.83 33.86 4.20
C LEU A 14 -11.26 34.36 3.97
N GLU A 15 -11.52 35.61 4.34
CA GLU A 15 -12.73 36.31 3.88
C GLU A 15 -12.68 36.35 2.33
N ASP A 16 -13.84 36.24 1.68
CA ASP A 16 -14.04 36.06 0.22
C ASP A 16 -13.89 34.63 -0.32
N GLY A 17 -13.82 33.61 0.54
CA GLY A 17 -13.85 32.20 0.10
C GLY A 17 -12.55 31.70 -0.52
N ILE A 18 -11.47 32.49 -0.38
CA ILE A 18 -10.13 32.11 -0.82
C ILE A 18 -9.51 31.16 0.22
N MET A 19 -8.89 30.09 -0.25
CA MET A 19 -8.16 29.12 0.57
C MET A 19 -6.66 29.28 0.35
N SER A 20 -5.89 29.31 1.44
CA SER A 20 -4.43 29.40 1.40
C SER A 20 -3.82 28.26 2.22
N GLU A 21 -2.84 27.57 1.64
CA GLU A 21 -2.02 26.60 2.36
C GLU A 21 -1.03 27.34 3.27
N THR A 22 -1.05 27.01 4.56
CA THR A 22 -0.21 27.69 5.56
C THR A 22 1.23 27.18 5.51
N HIS A 23 1.41 25.91 5.12
CA HIS A 23 2.71 25.27 5.01
C HIS A 23 2.64 24.08 4.06
N HIS A 24 3.44 24.10 3.00
CA HIS A 24 3.56 22.99 2.07
C HIS A 24 4.47 21.91 2.65
N ARG A 25 4.02 20.64 2.61
CA ARG A 25 4.88 19.48 2.83
C ARG A 25 4.74 18.50 1.68
N ASP A 26 5.87 17.93 1.29
CA ASP A 26 5.90 16.82 0.36
C ASP A 26 5.16 15.61 0.93
N GLY A 27 4.49 14.87 0.04
CA GLY A 27 3.84 13.62 0.36
C GLY A 27 4.80 12.59 0.93
N LEU A 28 4.41 11.97 2.05
CA LEU A 28 5.16 10.86 2.62
C LEU A 28 4.87 9.59 1.81
N LYS A 29 5.92 8.88 1.36
CA LYS A 29 5.83 7.61 0.61
C LYS A 29 5.44 6.41 1.49
N ILE A 30 4.43 6.59 2.33
CA ILE A 30 3.90 5.60 3.27
C ILE A 30 2.43 5.26 2.95
N GLY A 31 2.01 5.44 1.69
CA GLY A 31 0.68 5.06 1.22
C GLY A 31 0.49 3.54 1.14
N GLY A 32 -0.61 3.10 0.52
CA GLY A 32 -0.97 1.68 0.38
C GLY A 32 0.16 0.75 -0.12
N ILE A 33 1.02 1.21 -1.02
CA ILE A 33 2.18 0.43 -1.52
C ILE A 33 3.12 0.04 -0.38
N ALA A 34 3.34 0.92 0.61
CA ALA A 34 4.19 0.60 1.76
C ALA A 34 3.55 -0.46 2.66
N VAL A 35 2.21 -0.45 2.77
CA VAL A 35 1.45 -1.48 3.50
C VAL A 35 1.54 -2.83 2.78
N ASP A 36 1.38 -2.85 1.45
CA ASP A 36 1.51 -4.07 0.64
C ASP A 36 2.91 -4.68 0.78
N GLN A 37 3.96 -3.86 0.75
CA GLN A 37 5.34 -4.30 0.95
C GLN A 37 5.59 -4.88 2.34
N ALA A 38 5.07 -4.24 3.39
CA ALA A 38 5.19 -4.74 4.76
C ALA A 38 4.46 -6.09 4.93
N PHE A 39 3.30 -6.24 4.28
CA PHE A 39 2.55 -7.49 4.29
C PHE A 39 3.28 -8.61 3.54
N GLU A 40 3.85 -8.33 2.37
CA GLU A 40 4.67 -9.29 1.61
C GLU A 40 5.87 -9.76 2.44
N ALA A 41 6.58 -8.84 3.11
CA ALA A 41 7.70 -9.17 3.99
C ALA A 41 7.27 -10.06 5.17
N LEU A 42 6.10 -9.81 5.76
CA LEU A 42 5.55 -10.65 6.82
C LEU A 42 5.25 -12.08 6.32
N LEU A 43 4.68 -12.21 5.11
CA LEU A 43 4.41 -13.53 4.54
C LEU A 43 5.71 -14.30 4.23
N SER A 44 6.73 -13.61 3.73
CA SER A 44 8.08 -14.15 3.55
C SER A 44 8.68 -14.66 4.87
N ASP A 45 8.53 -13.91 5.96
CA ASP A 45 9.03 -14.30 7.29
C ASP A 45 8.30 -15.55 7.84
N ILE A 46 6.99 -15.67 7.59
CA ILE A 46 6.17 -16.80 8.08
C ILE A 46 6.40 -18.08 7.26
N PHE A 47 6.42 -17.97 5.93
CA PHE A 47 6.39 -19.12 5.02
C PHE A 47 7.73 -19.42 4.35
N GLY A 48 8.68 -18.49 4.39
CA GLY A 48 9.95 -18.55 3.69
C GLY A 48 9.86 -17.98 2.27
N ASP A 49 10.93 -17.31 1.85
CA ASP A 49 11.01 -16.62 0.55
C ASP A 49 10.76 -17.54 -0.64
N SER A 50 11.18 -18.81 -0.57
CA SER A 50 10.97 -19.77 -1.67
C SER A 50 9.49 -20.03 -1.92
N VAL A 51 8.68 -20.15 -0.85
CA VAL A 51 7.24 -20.40 -0.97
C VAL A 51 6.52 -19.18 -1.56
N ILE A 52 6.94 -17.97 -1.19
CA ILE A 52 6.39 -16.72 -1.72
C ILE A 52 6.77 -16.53 -3.19
N HIS A 53 8.01 -16.81 -3.55
CA HIS A 53 8.49 -16.76 -4.93
C HIS A 53 7.71 -17.73 -5.83
N ASP A 54 7.57 -18.99 -5.41
CA ASP A 54 6.82 -20.00 -6.17
C ASP A 54 5.35 -19.61 -6.34
N PHE A 55 4.75 -19.01 -5.31
CA PHE A 55 3.39 -18.47 -5.38
C PHE A 55 3.28 -17.32 -6.40
N GLN A 56 4.24 -16.38 -6.38
CA GLN A 56 4.30 -15.25 -7.32
C GLN A 56 4.38 -15.71 -8.78
N GLU A 57 5.28 -16.65 -9.07
CA GLU A 57 5.46 -17.19 -10.41
C GLU A 57 4.21 -17.93 -10.88
N LYS A 58 3.66 -18.80 -10.02
CA LYS A 58 2.49 -19.64 -10.36
C LYS A 58 1.27 -18.83 -10.75
N PHE A 59 1.03 -17.71 -10.06
CA PHE A 59 -0.13 -16.85 -10.32
C PHE A 59 0.18 -15.69 -11.28
N GLN A 60 1.36 -15.66 -11.90
CA GLN A 60 1.83 -14.60 -12.79
C GLN A 60 1.56 -13.19 -12.23
N ILE A 61 1.77 -13.03 -10.92
CA ILE A 61 1.50 -11.78 -10.22
C ILE A 61 2.56 -10.76 -10.65
N LYS A 62 2.32 -10.06 -11.77
CA LYS A 62 3.24 -9.04 -12.30
C LYS A 62 3.23 -7.74 -11.50
N GLN A 63 2.26 -7.54 -10.61
CA GLN A 63 2.15 -6.34 -9.77
C GLN A 63 2.00 -6.72 -8.30
N LYS A 64 2.84 -6.12 -7.43
CA LYS A 64 2.80 -6.30 -5.96
C LYS A 64 1.41 -6.08 -5.32
N LEU A 65 0.54 -5.37 -6.02
CA LEU A 65 -0.77 -4.89 -5.56
C LEU A 65 -1.83 -5.98 -5.31
N HIS A 66 -1.60 -7.24 -5.71
CA HIS A 66 -2.65 -8.28 -5.73
C HIS A 66 -2.51 -9.38 -4.66
N PHE A 67 -1.51 -9.31 -3.78
CA PHE A 67 -1.23 -10.38 -2.82
C PHE A 67 -2.34 -10.61 -1.80
N PHE A 68 -2.89 -9.52 -1.25
CA PHE A 68 -3.89 -9.60 -0.18
C PHE A 68 -5.19 -10.26 -0.65
N ILE A 69 -5.65 -9.94 -1.86
CA ILE A 69 -6.90 -10.50 -2.40
C ILE A 69 -6.74 -11.99 -2.72
N LEU A 70 -5.62 -12.38 -3.35
CA LEU A 70 -5.37 -13.79 -3.69
C LEU A 70 -5.16 -14.67 -2.46
N PHE A 71 -4.44 -14.21 -1.44
CA PHE A 71 -4.23 -14.97 -0.20
C PHE A 71 -5.54 -15.18 0.59
N VAL A 72 -6.43 -14.18 0.61
CA VAL A 72 -7.75 -14.30 1.26
C VAL A 72 -8.72 -15.13 0.42
N GLN A 73 -8.60 -15.11 -0.91
CA GLN A 73 -9.47 -15.87 -1.81
C GLN A 73 -9.08 -17.34 -1.99
N THR A 74 -7.87 -17.76 -1.62
CA THR A 74 -7.55 -19.20 -1.65
C THR A 74 -8.38 -19.95 -0.61
N PRO A 75 -9.30 -20.85 -1.02
CA PRO A 75 -10.07 -21.63 -0.06
C PRO A 75 -9.12 -22.54 0.72
N LYS A 76 -9.33 -22.61 2.05
CA LYS A 76 -8.70 -23.63 2.88
C LYS A 76 -9.15 -25.00 2.35
N ASN A 77 -8.27 -25.66 1.59
CA ASN A 77 -8.49 -27.03 1.19
C ASN A 77 -8.46 -27.89 2.46
N LYS A 78 -9.56 -28.61 2.67
CA LYS A 78 -9.75 -29.60 3.74
C LYS A 78 -9.26 -30.97 3.27
#